data_AF-A0A7C7BRN9-F1
#
_entry.id   AF-A0A7C7BRN9-F1
#
_cell.length_a   1.000
_cell.length_b   1.000
_cell.length_c   1.000
_cell.angle_alpha   90.00
_cell.angle_beta   90.00
_cell.angle_gamma   90.00
#
_symmetry.space_group_name_H-M   'P 1'
#
loop_
_entity.id
_entity.type
_entity.pdbx_description
1 polymer ?
#
loop_
_entity_poly.entity_id
_entity_poly.type
_entity_poly.pdbx_seq_one_letter_code
_entity_poly.pdbx_strand_id
1 'polypeptide(L)' 'RRIVCWPKKGDYYELGQRYGLIRFGSRVDILLPETTKLSVTSGDNVSGGKSIIGYLT' A
#
# COMPACT_ATOMS: atom_id res chain seq x y z
N ARG A 1 4.94 -1.02 3.89
CA ARG A 1 5.67 -0.17 2.92
C ARG A 1 7.14 -0.61 2.96
N ARG A 2 7.64 -1.36 1.97
CA ARG A 2 9.04 -1.83 1.97
C ARG A 2 9.73 -1.28 0.72
N ILE A 3 10.32 -0.11 0.86
CA ILE A 3 11.22 0.42 -0.17
C ILE A 3 12.55 -0.32 0.04
N VAL A 4 13.05 -0.97 -1.00
CA VAL A 4 14.36 -1.61 -0.97
C VAL A 4 15.33 -0.70 -1.66
N CYS A 5 16.26 -0.15 -0.90
CA CYS A 5 17.41 0.58 -1.40
C CYS A 5 18.62 -0.37 -1.34
N TRP A 6 19.18 -0.71 -2.49
CA TRP A 6 20.39 -1.54 -2.56
C TRP A 6 21.71 -0.78 -2.36
N PRO A 7 21.88 0.47 -2.81
CA PRO A 7 23.19 1.13 -2.76
C PRO A 7 23.70 1.51 -1.38
N LYS A 8 25.02 1.59 -1.30
CA LYS A 8 25.80 2.06 -0.15
C LYS A 8 26.62 3.29 -0.54
N LYS A 9 27.14 3.98 0.48
CA LYS A 9 27.98 5.17 0.28
C LYS A 9 29.24 4.77 -0.49
N GLY A 10 29.49 5.44 -1.62
CA GLY A 10 30.65 5.20 -2.48
C GLY A 10 30.35 4.35 -3.72
N ASP A 11 29.13 3.82 -3.86
CA ASP A 11 28.75 3.07 -5.05
C ASP A 11 28.61 3.99 -6.28
N TYR A 12 29.16 3.56 -7.40
CA TYR A 12 29.01 4.21 -8.71
C TYR A 12 27.85 3.57 -9.48
N TYR A 13 27.12 4.37 -10.24
CA TYR A 13 25.96 3.94 -11.02
C TYR A 13 26.08 4.30 -12.49
N GLU A 14 25.69 3.36 -13.34
CA GLU A 14 25.57 3.57 -14.77
C GLU A 14 24.15 4.00 -15.16
N LEU A 15 24.04 4.68 -16.31
CA LEU A 15 22.76 5.05 -16.89
C LEU A 15 21.90 3.80 -17.14
N GLY A 16 20.67 3.81 -16.61
CA GLY A 16 19.73 2.70 -16.71
C GLY A 16 19.87 1.63 -15.62
N GLN A 17 20.85 1.73 -14.73
CA GLN A 17 21.02 0.78 -13.62
C GLN A 17 19.91 0.95 -12.57
N ARG A 18 19.36 -0.17 -12.10
CA ARG A 18 18.29 -0.18 -11.09
C ARG A 18 18.84 0.19 -9.72
N TYR A 19 18.35 1.30 -9.17
CA TYR A 19 18.74 1.83 -7.86
C TYR A 19 18.11 1.08 -6.68
N GLY A 20 16.85 0.70 -6.84
CA GLY A 20 16.02 0.16 -5.78
C GLY A 20 14.76 -0.45 -6.35
N LEU A 21 13.94 -0.99 -5.45
CA LEU A 21 12.60 -1.42 -5.79
C LEU A 21 11.62 -0.78 -4.80
N ILE A 22 10.68 -0.01 -5.34
CA ILE A 22 9.48 0.34 -4.60
C ILE A 22 8.61 -0.92 -4.58
N ARG A 23 8.66 -1.67 -3.48
CA ARG A 23 7.68 -2.74 -3.27
C ARG A 23 6.39 -2.05 -2.88
N PHE A 24 5.51 -1.88 -3.87
CA PHE A 24 4.15 -1.42 -3.62
C PHE A 24 3.53 -2.31 -2.54
N GLY A 25 3.33 -1.73 -1.36
CA GLY A 25 2.66 -2.39 -0.26
C GLY A 25 1.17 -2.18 -0.44
N SER A 26 0.41 -3.27 -0.58
CA SER A 26 -1.03 -3.34 -0.82
C SER A 26 -1.92 -2.85 0.35
N ARG A 27 -1.38 -2.04 1.26
CA ARG A 27 -2.13 -1.48 2.38
C ARG A 27 -2.54 -0.06 2.06
N VAL A 28 -3.85 0.13 1.93
CA VAL A 28 -4.51 1.43 1.88
C VAL A 28 -5.21 1.61 3.21
N ASP A 29 -4.91 2.71 3.89
CA ASP A 29 -5.66 3.12 5.07
C ASP A 29 -6.86 3.96 4.59
N ILE A 30 -8.06 3.64 5.05
CA ILE A 30 -9.29 4.35 4.68
C ILE A 30 -9.83 5.02 5.94
N LEU A 31 -9.87 6.35 5.92
CA LEU A 31 -10.42 7.15 7.01
C LEU A 31 -11.92 7.32 6.76
N LEU A 32 -12.73 6.90 7.73
CA LEU A 32 -14.19 6.92 7.66
C LEU A 32 -14.74 7.66 8.88
N PRO A 33 -15.85 8.39 8.75
CA PRO A 33 -16.57 8.93 9.92
C PRO A 33 -16.97 7.83 10.89
N GLU A 34 -17.02 8.14 12.19
CA GLU A 34 -17.43 7.17 13.24
C GLU A 34 -18.84 6.62 13.04
N THR A 35 -19.70 7.36 12.34
CA THR A 35 -21.07 6.95 12.01
C THR A 35 -21.14 5.92 10.88
N THR A 36 -20.01 5.56 10.25
CA THR A 36 -20.00 4.63 9.11
C THR A 36 -20.33 3.21 9.54
N LYS A 37 -21.31 2.59 8.88
CA LYS A 37 -21.62 1.18 9.08
C LYS A 37 -20.67 0.31 8.26
N LEU A 38 -19.74 -0.37 8.91
CA LEU A 38 -18.79 -1.28 8.26
C LEU A 38 -19.46 -2.57 7.78
N SER A 39 -19.04 -3.05 6.61
CA SER A 39 -19.52 -4.29 5.98
C SER A 39 -18.45 -5.36 5.83
N VAL A 40 -17.26 -5.16 6.42
CA VAL A 40 -16.11 -6.06 6.38
C VAL A 40 -15.55 -6.27 7.78
N THR A 41 -14.85 -7.39 7.98
CA THR A 41 -14.13 -7.71 9.21
C THR A 41 -12.65 -8.03 8.95
N SER A 42 -11.88 -8.11 10.03
CA SER A 42 -10.47 -8.50 9.94
C SER A 42 -10.32 -9.92 9.40
N GLY A 43 -9.50 -10.08 8.36
CA GLY A 43 -9.27 -11.37 7.69
C GLY A 43 -10.01 -11.52 6.36
N ASP A 44 -10.95 -10.62 6.04
CA ASP A 44 -11.63 -10.64 4.75
C ASP A 44 -10.68 -10.31 3.59
N ASN A 45 -10.80 -11.08 2.51
CA ASN A 45 -10.10 -10.79 1.26
C ASN A 45 -10.85 -9.70 0.49
N VAL A 46 -10.27 -8.50 0.45
CA VAL A 46 -10.84 -7.33 -0.24
C VAL A 46 -9.98 -6.93 -1.44
N SER A 47 -10.66 -6.48 -2.51
CA SER A 47 -10.01 -5.94 -3.70
C SER A 47 -10.43 -4.49 -3.92
N GLY A 48 -9.45 -3.61 -4.12
CA GLY A 48 -9.69 -2.18 -4.39
C GLY A 48 -10.59 -1.98 -5.61
N GLY A 49 -11.54 -1.05 -5.52
CA GLY A 49 -12.50 -0.75 -6.59
C GLY A 49 -13.60 -1.79 -6.80
N LYS A 50 -13.65 -2.86 -5.99
CA LYS A 50 -14.65 -3.93 -6.11
C LYS A 50 -15.35 -4.26 -4.80
N SER A 51 -14.60 -4.44 -3.73
CA SER A 51 -15.16 -4.81 -2.43
C SER A 51 -15.77 -3.59 -1.72
N ILE A 52 -16.99 -3.73 -1.20
CA ILE A 52 -17.65 -2.71 -0.38
C ILE A 52 -17.12 -2.82 1.04
N ILE A 53 -16.55 -1.74 1.58
CA ILE A 53 -16.00 -1.68 2.94
C ILE A 53 -17.03 -1.25 3.99
N GLY A 54 -18.05 -0.48 3.58
CA GLY A 54 -19.05 0.08 4.47
C GLY A 54 -19.93 1.09 3.75
N TYR A 55 -20.95 1.58 4.46
CA TYR A 55 -21.91 2.56 4.00
C TYR A 55 -21.86 3.80 4.88
N LEU A 56 -21.78 4.97 4.26
CA LEU A 56 -21.89 6.25 4.94
C LEU A 56 -23.35 6.45 5.36
N THR A 57 -23.54 6.95 6.58
CA THR A 57 -24.84 7.20 7.18
C THR A 57 -25.00 8.68 7.50
#